data_AF-A0A2V9QSA4-F1
#
_entry.id   AF-A0A2V9QSA4-F1
#
_cell.length_a   1.000
_cell.length_b   1.000
_cell.length_c   1.000
_cell.angle_alpha   90.00
_cell.angle_beta   90.00
_cell.angle_gamma   90.00
#
_symmetry.space_group_name_H-M   'P 1'
#
loop_
_entity.id
_entity.type
_entity.pdbx_description
1 polymer ?
#
loop_
_entity_poly.entity_id
_entity_poly.type
_entity_poly.pdbx_seq_one_letter_code
_entity_poly.pdbx_strand_id
1 'polypeptide(L)'
;MGREAVLSRDQQILESWWRREISEPELRERLRFDREWGYQWEPFYGLLIAAREHAEGIYGVDCMPRYDLRRIRSRDRHAAVKIHEMREQHPQATLLVLFGESHMAPEHLPPLVKQALPNERTITVLQNVDALYWQAVGEEAQAVSLGPDAVCVFNSNPLEKYESYRLCLEKWRGDDQPDFSPAVYNLIFSLARCLGFRLDSPHNGTEPKYLADSLPEVVYVSESDAQGHLHEKEKAAFEHLGCVYVPRTNTFVIREFKMAHAAGEAARFLHHACKGMPHSYAPSKLEGALAHFGSRLLCPGNLEGQGDHPEGESVYRAYLEGRVTRAAVRRMFLALS
;
A
#
# COMPACT_ATOMS: atom_id res chain seq x y z
N MET A 1 -5.02 7.75 16.70
CA MET A 1 -6.04 7.77 15.62
C MET A 1 -5.55 6.93 14.46
N GLY A 2 -6.35 6.01 13.92
CA GLY A 2 -6.05 5.27 12.70
C GLY A 2 -6.80 5.84 11.48
N ARG A 3 -6.16 5.92 10.32
CA ARG A 3 -6.74 6.47 9.08
C ARG A 3 -6.61 5.49 7.92
N GLU A 4 -7.73 5.11 7.32
CA GLU A 4 -7.73 4.38 6.04
C GLU A 4 -7.02 5.20 4.96
N ALA A 5 -7.18 6.53 5.00
CA ALA A 5 -6.58 7.48 4.07
C ALA A 5 -5.03 7.53 4.05
N VAL A 6 -4.36 6.68 4.84
CA VAL A 6 -2.91 6.54 4.88
C VAL A 6 -2.57 5.06 4.88
N LEU A 7 -1.72 4.63 3.94
CA LEU A 7 -1.25 3.23 3.89
C LEU A 7 -0.26 2.98 5.03
N SER A 8 -0.28 1.78 5.61
CA SER A 8 0.65 1.39 6.68
C SER A 8 2.12 1.50 6.26
N ARG A 9 2.43 1.28 4.97
CA ARG A 9 3.77 1.48 4.42
C ARG A 9 4.26 2.93 4.48
N ASP A 10 3.35 3.90 4.52
CA ASP A 10 3.64 5.33 4.48
C ASP A 10 3.71 5.93 5.90
N GLN A 11 3.73 5.07 6.94
CA GLN A 11 3.79 5.49 8.34
C GLN A 11 4.99 6.40 8.65
N GLN A 12 6.14 6.17 8.02
CA GLN A 12 7.33 7.02 8.19
C GLN A 12 7.10 8.45 7.67
N ILE A 13 6.34 8.61 6.58
CA ILE A 13 5.99 9.94 6.03
C ILE A 13 5.14 10.70 7.05
N LEU A 14 4.13 10.01 7.60
CA LEU A 14 3.24 10.55 8.62
C LEU A 14 3.99 10.94 9.90
N GLU A 15 4.95 10.12 10.33
CA GLU A 15 5.80 10.40 11.50
C GLU A 15 6.72 11.60 11.27
N SER A 16 7.36 11.72 10.10
CA SER A 16 8.16 12.90 9.77
C SER A 16 7.31 14.18 9.79
N TRP A 17 6.09 14.14 9.26
CA TRP A 17 5.19 15.29 9.35
C TRP A 17 4.73 15.58 10.78
N TRP A 18 4.45 14.53 11.56
CA TRP A 18 4.12 14.64 12.97
C TRP A 18 5.22 15.36 13.76
N ARG A 19 6.48 15.01 13.49
CA ARG A 19 7.69 15.63 14.08
C ARG A 19 8.05 16.99 13.46
N ARG A 20 7.26 17.47 12.49
CA ARG A 20 7.47 18.73 11.75
C ARG A 20 8.76 18.76 10.93
N GLU A 21 9.22 17.60 10.47
CA GLU A 21 10.38 17.45 9.60
C GLU A 21 10.02 17.76 8.14
N ILE A 22 8.76 17.51 7.74
CA ILE A 22 8.24 17.78 6.39
C ILE A 22 7.05 18.73 6.44
N SER A 23 6.88 19.48 5.35
CA SER A 23 5.80 20.46 5.20
C SER A 23 4.45 19.82 4.85
N GLU A 24 3.36 20.59 4.88
CA GLU A 24 2.05 20.14 4.41
C GLU A 24 2.04 19.77 2.92
N PRO A 25 2.56 20.60 1.99
CA PRO A 25 2.62 20.22 0.58
C PRO A 25 3.41 18.93 0.37
N GLU A 26 4.53 18.77 1.07
CA GLU A 26 5.36 17.56 0.99
C GLU A 26 4.63 16.33 1.54
N LEU A 27 3.87 16.46 2.63
CA LEU A 27 3.02 15.37 3.14
C LEU A 27 1.99 14.94 2.08
N ARG A 28 1.26 15.91 1.49
CA ARG A 28 0.23 15.63 0.47
C ARG A 28 0.81 14.90 -0.74
N GLU A 29 1.97 15.36 -1.20
CA GLU A 29 2.71 14.79 -2.32
C GLU A 29 3.21 13.37 -2.01
N ARG A 30 3.88 13.17 -0.87
CA ARG A 30 4.45 11.87 -0.50
C ARG A 30 3.42 10.82 -0.12
N LEU A 31 2.26 11.23 0.41
CA LEU A 31 1.10 10.35 0.56
C LEU A 31 0.40 10.05 -0.76
N ARG A 32 0.78 10.76 -1.85
CA ARG A 32 0.15 10.70 -3.17
C ARG A 32 -1.36 10.89 -3.06
N PHE A 33 -1.80 11.78 -2.15
CA PHE A 33 -3.19 11.83 -1.69
C PHE A 33 -4.18 12.08 -2.82
N ASP A 34 -3.86 13.01 -3.72
CA ASP A 34 -4.71 13.35 -4.84
C ASP A 34 -4.93 12.16 -5.78
N ARG A 35 -3.94 11.30 -5.94
CA ARG A 35 -4.00 10.13 -6.81
C ARG A 35 -4.61 8.91 -6.13
N GLU A 36 -4.24 8.66 -4.87
CA GLU A 36 -4.71 7.49 -4.14
C GLU A 36 -6.14 7.67 -3.62
N TRP A 37 -6.55 8.91 -3.34
CA TRP A 37 -7.85 9.22 -2.74
C TRP A 37 -8.73 10.12 -3.60
N GLY A 38 -8.14 11.12 -4.27
CA GLY A 38 -8.87 12.03 -5.15
C GLY A 38 -9.99 12.82 -4.47
N TYR A 39 -10.00 12.85 -3.13
CA TYR A 39 -10.88 13.69 -2.33
C TYR A 39 -10.25 15.06 -2.10
N GLN A 40 -11.01 16.01 -1.56
CA GLN A 40 -10.46 17.28 -1.13
C GLN A 40 -9.43 17.07 -0.02
N TRP A 41 -8.29 17.73 -0.15
CA TRP A 41 -7.18 17.64 0.80
C TRP A 41 -7.52 18.31 2.12
N GLU A 42 -8.15 19.48 2.08
CA GLU A 42 -8.31 20.37 3.23
C GLU A 42 -9.11 19.71 4.38
N PRO A 43 -10.26 19.03 4.13
CA PRO A 43 -10.97 18.34 5.21
C PRO A 43 -10.16 17.19 5.81
N PHE A 44 -9.43 16.44 4.98
CA PHE A 44 -8.56 15.36 5.45
C PHE A 44 -7.40 15.91 6.29
N TYR A 45 -6.74 16.96 5.82
CA TYR A 45 -5.64 17.59 6.53
C TYR A 45 -6.08 18.23 7.85
N GLY A 46 -7.28 18.83 7.89
CA GLY A 46 -7.89 19.33 9.12
C GLY A 46 -8.02 18.25 10.21
N LEU A 47 -8.37 17.02 9.82
CA LEU A 47 -8.40 15.88 10.76
C LEU A 47 -6.99 15.50 11.25
N LEU A 48 -5.99 15.54 10.36
CA LEU A 48 -4.60 15.27 10.76
C LEU A 48 -4.10 16.32 11.76
N ILE A 49 -4.38 17.61 11.51
CA ILE A 49 -4.02 18.71 12.43
C ILE A 49 -4.68 18.52 13.79
N ALA A 50 -6.00 18.30 13.83
CA ALA A 50 -6.71 18.07 15.08
C ALA A 50 -6.16 16.86 15.85
N ALA A 51 -5.81 15.78 15.14
CA ALA A 51 -5.19 14.62 15.77
C ALA A 51 -3.76 14.90 16.24
N ARG A 52 -2.99 15.75 15.55
CA ARG A 52 -1.65 16.18 16.02
C ARG A 52 -1.70 17.02 17.27
N GLU A 53 -2.78 17.74 17.49
CA GLU A 53 -2.97 18.56 18.68
C GLU A 53 -3.52 17.77 19.88
N HIS A 54 -4.30 16.71 19.62
CA HIS A 54 -5.10 16.05 20.67
C HIS A 54 -4.86 14.56 20.85
N ALA A 55 -4.27 13.85 19.88
CA ALA A 55 -4.03 12.42 19.97
C ALA A 55 -2.59 12.09 20.40
N GLU A 56 -2.39 10.88 20.93
CA GLU A 56 -1.04 10.37 21.23
C GLU A 56 -0.26 9.95 19.97
N GLY A 57 -0.96 9.71 18.86
CA GLY A 57 -0.35 9.32 17.59
C GLY A 57 -1.36 9.14 16.45
N ILE A 58 -0.86 9.15 15.21
CA ILE A 58 -1.64 8.88 14.00
C ILE A 58 -1.00 7.71 13.26
N TYR A 59 -1.86 6.80 12.79
CA TYR A 59 -1.45 5.56 12.15
C TYR A 59 -2.12 5.37 10.79
N GLY A 60 -1.33 5.00 9.79
CA GLY A 60 -1.83 4.45 8.53
C GLY A 60 -2.24 2.99 8.73
N VAL A 61 -3.52 2.68 8.48
CA VAL A 61 -4.10 1.37 8.79
C VAL A 61 -4.57 0.60 7.56
N ASP A 62 -4.40 1.17 6.37
CA ASP A 62 -4.77 0.52 5.11
C ASP A 62 -3.56 -0.10 4.40
N CYS A 63 -3.81 -0.99 3.43
CA CYS A 63 -2.76 -1.58 2.61
C CYS A 63 -3.18 -1.76 1.15
N MET A 64 -2.17 -1.96 0.29
CA MET A 64 -2.39 -2.25 -1.12
C MET A 64 -2.64 -3.74 -1.36
N PRO A 65 -3.41 -4.11 -2.41
CA PRO A 65 -3.98 -3.23 -3.42
C PRO A 65 -5.42 -2.77 -3.13
N ARG A 66 -5.76 -1.56 -3.60
CA ARG A 66 -7.08 -0.94 -3.44
C ARG A 66 -7.97 -1.02 -4.68
N TYR A 67 -7.39 -1.22 -5.87
CA TYR A 67 -8.11 -1.23 -7.16
C TYR A 67 -8.93 -2.51 -7.42
N ASP A 68 -8.89 -3.50 -6.52
CA ASP A 68 -9.64 -4.75 -6.65
C ASP A 68 -10.52 -4.96 -5.42
N LEU A 69 -11.82 -4.69 -5.55
CA LEU A 69 -12.81 -4.87 -4.48
C LEU A 69 -12.82 -6.30 -3.92
N ARG A 70 -12.40 -7.32 -4.68
CA ARG A 70 -12.29 -8.70 -4.18
C ARG A 70 -11.25 -8.86 -3.08
N ARG A 71 -10.36 -7.86 -2.92
CA ARG A 71 -9.29 -7.82 -1.91
C ARG A 71 -9.63 -6.96 -0.70
N ILE A 72 -10.85 -6.44 -0.59
CA ILE A 72 -11.30 -5.71 0.61
C ILE A 72 -11.11 -6.55 1.88
N ARG A 73 -11.41 -7.86 1.83
CA ARG A 73 -11.23 -8.77 2.99
C ARG A 73 -9.77 -8.88 3.45
N SER A 74 -8.79 -8.81 2.54
CA SER A 74 -7.38 -8.80 2.94
C SER A 74 -6.99 -7.47 3.59
N ARG A 75 -7.56 -6.36 3.13
CA ARG A 75 -7.37 -5.04 3.75
C ARG A 75 -8.02 -4.97 5.14
N ASP A 76 -9.21 -5.57 5.31
CA ASP A 76 -9.87 -5.66 6.62
C ASP A 76 -9.01 -6.43 7.65
N ARG A 77 -8.44 -7.57 7.23
CA ARG A 77 -7.53 -8.35 8.08
C ARG A 77 -6.27 -7.57 8.44
N HIS A 78 -5.71 -6.88 7.46
CA HIS A 78 -4.55 -6.02 7.65
C HIS A 78 -4.83 -4.92 8.67
N ALA A 79 -5.92 -4.19 8.47
CA ALA A 79 -6.38 -3.14 9.37
C ALA A 79 -6.61 -3.65 10.80
N ALA A 80 -7.25 -4.81 10.97
CA ALA A 80 -7.43 -5.41 12.30
C ALA A 80 -6.10 -5.69 13.02
N VAL A 81 -5.08 -6.15 12.29
CA VAL A 81 -3.72 -6.34 12.84
C VAL A 81 -3.09 -5.01 13.23
N LYS A 82 -3.16 -3.98 12.38
CA LYS A 82 -2.63 -2.64 12.71
C LYS A 82 -3.34 -2.02 13.92
N ILE A 83 -4.64 -2.22 14.05
CA ILE A 83 -5.42 -1.75 15.21
C ILE A 83 -5.00 -2.48 16.49
N HIS A 84 -4.71 -3.78 16.40
CA HIS A 84 -4.15 -4.53 17.52
C HIS A 84 -2.77 -4.00 17.93
N GLU A 85 -1.85 -3.79 16.98
CA GLU A 85 -0.54 -3.18 17.25
C GLU A 85 -0.65 -1.80 17.91
N MET A 86 -1.59 -0.96 17.44
CA MET A 86 -1.90 0.33 18.05
C MET A 86 -2.36 0.19 19.51
N ARG A 87 -3.12 -0.87 19.84
CA ARG A 87 -3.56 -1.16 21.21
C ARG A 87 -2.40 -1.60 22.10
N GLU A 88 -1.48 -2.42 21.58
CA GLU A 88 -0.28 -2.80 22.31
C GLU A 88 0.62 -1.59 22.61
N GLN A 89 0.76 -0.67 21.66
CA GLN A 89 1.55 0.56 21.83
C GLN A 89 0.87 1.58 22.76
N HIS A 90 -0.46 1.62 22.76
CA HIS A 90 -1.25 2.57 23.54
C HIS A 90 -2.31 1.85 24.40
N PRO A 91 -1.91 1.13 25.47
CA PRO A 91 -2.80 0.26 26.23
C PRO A 91 -3.93 0.98 26.97
N GLN A 92 -3.74 2.27 27.27
CA GLN A 92 -4.72 3.09 28.02
C GLN A 92 -5.46 4.11 27.16
N ALA A 93 -5.08 4.27 25.89
CA ALA A 93 -5.70 5.27 25.02
C ALA A 93 -7.08 4.82 24.54
N THR A 94 -7.92 5.75 24.07
CA THR A 94 -9.08 5.41 23.24
C THR A 94 -8.64 5.39 21.77
N LEU A 95 -8.85 4.27 21.06
CA LEU A 95 -8.59 4.22 19.62
C LEU A 95 -9.80 4.74 18.84
N LEU A 96 -9.60 5.84 18.11
CA LEU A 96 -10.49 6.25 17.03
C LEU A 96 -9.87 5.80 15.70
N VAL A 97 -10.61 5.01 14.92
CA VAL A 97 -10.16 4.48 13.63
C VAL A 97 -11.24 4.77 12.58
N LEU A 98 -10.83 5.32 11.44
CA LEU A 98 -11.75 5.86 10.44
C LEU A 98 -11.56 5.14 9.10
N PHE A 99 -12.63 4.51 8.63
CA PHE A 99 -12.71 3.74 7.38
C PHE A 99 -13.99 4.10 6.62
N GLY A 100 -13.96 3.91 5.30
CA GLY A 100 -15.10 4.05 4.41
C GLY A 100 -16.17 2.99 4.65
N GLU A 101 -17.39 3.29 4.19
CA GLU A 101 -18.62 2.52 4.45
C GLU A 101 -18.48 1.02 4.14
N SER A 102 -17.83 0.67 3.03
CA SER A 102 -17.65 -0.74 2.61
C SER A 102 -16.91 -1.60 3.64
N HIS A 103 -16.01 -1.02 4.43
CA HIS A 103 -15.28 -1.75 5.49
C HIS A 103 -16.14 -1.99 6.73
N MET A 104 -17.21 -1.21 6.93
CA MET A 104 -18.08 -1.27 8.10
C MET A 104 -19.23 -2.27 7.97
N ALA A 105 -19.34 -2.95 6.82
CA ALA A 105 -20.37 -3.96 6.62
C ALA A 105 -20.21 -5.15 7.61
N PRO A 106 -21.30 -5.86 7.95
CA PRO A 106 -21.31 -6.84 9.05
C PRO A 106 -20.27 -7.98 8.97
N GLU A 107 -19.84 -8.37 7.76
CA GLU A 107 -18.84 -9.43 7.54
C GLU A 107 -17.40 -8.91 7.33
N HIS A 108 -17.15 -7.63 7.60
CA HIS A 108 -15.89 -6.95 7.26
C HIS A 108 -15.06 -6.61 8.50
N LEU A 109 -14.56 -5.38 8.61
CA LEU A 109 -13.60 -4.99 9.64
C LEU A 109 -14.12 -5.15 11.09
N PRO A 110 -15.39 -4.79 11.43
CA PRO A 110 -15.85 -4.85 12.82
C PRO A 110 -15.66 -6.22 13.53
N PRO A 111 -16.10 -7.37 12.97
CA PRO A 111 -15.88 -8.66 13.62
C PRO A 111 -14.40 -9.03 13.73
N LEU A 112 -13.55 -8.62 12.77
CA LEU A 112 -12.10 -8.89 12.83
C LEU A 112 -11.42 -8.10 13.96
N VAL A 113 -11.82 -6.86 14.18
CA VAL A 113 -11.33 -6.06 15.32
C VAL A 113 -11.78 -6.67 16.64
N LYS A 114 -13.06 -7.08 16.75
CA LYS A 114 -13.58 -7.76 17.95
C LYS A 114 -12.85 -9.08 18.23
N GLN A 115 -12.47 -9.81 17.18
CA GLN A 115 -11.66 -11.03 17.33
C GLN A 115 -10.22 -10.73 17.78
N ALA A 116 -9.60 -9.68 17.23
CA ALA A 116 -8.24 -9.29 17.57
C ALA A 116 -8.13 -8.66 18.97
N LEU A 117 -9.23 -8.06 19.47
CA LEU A 117 -9.31 -7.34 20.73
C LEU A 117 -10.57 -7.77 21.53
N PRO A 118 -10.66 -9.04 21.97
CA PRO A 118 -11.89 -9.60 22.54
C PRO A 118 -12.31 -8.99 23.88
N ASN A 119 -11.36 -8.40 24.62
CA ASN A 119 -11.61 -7.79 25.92
C ASN A 119 -11.87 -6.29 25.82
N GLU A 120 -11.73 -5.69 24.63
CA GLU A 120 -11.92 -4.26 24.44
C GLU A 120 -13.37 -3.94 24.10
N ARG A 121 -13.89 -2.87 24.71
CA ARG A 121 -15.20 -2.35 24.34
C ARG A 121 -15.09 -1.64 22.99
N THR A 122 -15.71 -2.22 21.96
CA THR A 122 -15.72 -1.68 20.61
C THR A 122 -17.09 -1.09 20.28
N ILE A 123 -17.12 0.14 19.75
CA ILE A 123 -18.34 0.78 19.26
C ILE A 123 -18.12 1.12 17.78
N THR A 124 -19.00 0.63 16.91
CA THR A 124 -19.03 1.00 15.49
C THR A 124 -19.93 2.23 15.32
N VAL A 125 -19.36 3.31 14.78
CA VAL A 125 -20.10 4.52 14.42
C VAL A 125 -20.24 4.57 12.90
N LEU A 126 -21.46 4.37 12.42
CA LEU A 126 -21.80 4.55 11.00
C LEU A 126 -22.21 6.00 10.76
N GLN A 127 -21.96 6.51 9.55
CA GLN A 127 -22.34 7.86 9.17
C GLN A 127 -23.20 7.85 7.91
N ASN A 128 -24.33 8.56 7.94
CA ASN A 128 -25.18 8.81 6.77
C ASN A 128 -25.56 7.55 6.00
N VAL A 129 -26.02 6.52 6.71
CA VAL A 129 -26.58 5.31 6.09
C VAL A 129 -28.00 5.61 5.62
N ASP A 130 -28.21 5.56 4.30
CA ASP A 130 -29.42 6.08 3.66
C ASP A 130 -30.70 5.44 4.20
N ALA A 131 -30.72 4.11 4.35
CA ALA A 131 -31.89 3.40 4.87
C ALA A 131 -32.26 3.81 6.30
N LEU A 132 -31.26 4.13 7.13
CA LEU A 132 -31.46 4.56 8.51
C LEU A 132 -31.82 6.05 8.59
N TYR A 133 -31.32 6.87 7.67
CA TYR A 133 -31.67 8.29 7.59
C TYR A 133 -33.17 8.47 7.41
N TRP A 134 -33.79 7.74 6.47
CA TRP A 134 -35.23 7.86 6.21
C TRP A 134 -36.10 7.42 7.39
N GLN A 135 -35.61 6.50 8.22
CA GLN A 135 -36.27 6.12 9.47
C GLN A 135 -36.14 7.24 10.51
N ALA A 136 -34.93 7.80 10.65
CA ALA A 136 -34.62 8.82 11.64
C ALA A 136 -35.30 10.18 11.38
N VAL A 137 -35.52 10.56 10.11
CA VAL A 137 -36.16 11.83 9.75
C VAL A 137 -37.58 11.93 10.28
N GLY A 138 -38.34 10.83 10.29
CA GLY A 138 -39.70 10.81 10.83
C GLY A 138 -39.75 11.03 12.35
N GLU A 139 -38.64 10.79 13.05
CA GLU A 139 -38.50 10.90 14.50
C GLU A 139 -37.66 12.12 14.94
N GLU A 140 -37.26 12.98 13.99
CA GLU A 140 -36.33 14.12 14.22
C GLU A 140 -35.02 13.71 14.93
N ALA A 141 -34.59 12.46 14.76
CA ALA A 141 -33.45 11.89 15.45
C ALA A 141 -32.12 12.24 14.75
N GLN A 142 -31.14 12.75 15.51
CA GLN A 142 -29.77 13.02 15.00
C GLN A 142 -28.89 11.76 14.92
N ALA A 143 -29.29 10.70 15.62
CA ALA A 143 -28.62 9.41 15.62
C ALA A 143 -29.60 8.29 15.97
N VAL A 144 -29.32 7.08 15.51
CA VAL A 144 -30.09 5.87 15.82
C VAL A 144 -29.17 4.79 16.38
N SER A 145 -29.64 4.10 17.43
CA SER A 145 -28.96 2.93 17.98
C SER A 145 -29.29 1.70 17.15
N LEU A 146 -28.27 0.93 16.77
CA LEU A 146 -28.41 -0.33 16.02
C LEU A 146 -28.17 -1.56 16.89
N GLY A 147 -27.95 -1.35 18.19
CA GLY A 147 -27.61 -2.38 19.15
C GLY A 147 -26.65 -1.86 20.24
N PRO A 148 -26.11 -2.75 21.08
CA PRO A 148 -25.22 -2.35 22.18
C PRO A 148 -23.87 -1.78 21.71
N ASP A 149 -23.41 -2.23 20.54
CA ASP A 149 -22.06 -1.96 20.03
C ASP A 149 -22.06 -1.12 18.73
N ALA A 150 -23.21 -0.56 18.32
CA ALA A 150 -23.32 0.16 17.05
C ALA A 150 -24.34 1.32 17.09
N VAL A 151 -23.95 2.44 16.49
CA VAL A 151 -24.78 3.63 16.33
C VAL A 151 -24.60 4.19 14.91
N CYS A 152 -25.66 4.77 14.35
CA CYS A 152 -25.56 5.57 13.12
C CYS A 152 -25.85 7.03 13.43
N VAL A 153 -24.98 7.94 12.99
CA VAL A 153 -25.14 9.38 13.15
C VAL A 153 -25.37 10.04 11.79
N PHE A 154 -26.17 11.12 11.78
CA PHE A 154 -26.51 11.84 10.55
C PHE A 154 -25.96 13.27 10.61
N ASN A 155 -25.00 13.57 9.74
CA ASN A 155 -24.45 14.92 9.58
C ASN A 155 -24.65 15.47 8.16
N SER A 156 -25.15 14.65 7.24
CA SER A 156 -25.66 15.08 5.94
C SER A 156 -26.86 14.23 5.53
N ASN A 157 -27.69 14.77 4.65
CA ASN A 157 -28.77 14.00 4.05
C ASN A 157 -28.26 13.16 2.85
N PRO A 158 -28.98 12.10 2.43
CA PRO A 158 -28.58 11.26 1.30
C PRO A 158 -28.38 12.03 0.00
N LEU A 159 -29.12 13.12 -0.25
CA LEU A 159 -28.96 13.94 -1.46
C LEU A 159 -27.62 14.69 -1.45
N GLU A 160 -27.23 15.29 -0.32
CA GLU A 160 -25.92 15.93 -0.14
C GLU A 160 -24.78 14.91 -0.29
N LYS A 161 -24.94 13.71 0.29
CA LYS A 161 -23.99 12.59 0.14
C LYS A 161 -23.82 12.22 -1.34
N TYR A 162 -24.90 12.02 -2.08
CA TYR A 162 -24.84 11.64 -3.49
C TYR A 162 -24.29 12.75 -4.38
N GLU A 163 -24.64 14.02 -4.11
CA GLU A 163 -24.10 15.15 -4.87
C GLU A 163 -22.59 15.31 -4.63
N SER A 164 -22.12 15.11 -3.40
CA SER A 164 -20.70 15.07 -3.08
C SER A 164 -19.97 13.95 -3.84
N TYR A 165 -20.56 12.75 -3.91
CA TYR A 165 -20.02 11.66 -4.72
C TYR A 165 -20.02 11.98 -6.22
N ARG A 166 -21.10 12.56 -6.76
CA ARG A 166 -21.19 12.95 -8.18
C ARG A 166 -20.06 13.90 -8.56
N LEU A 167 -19.84 14.95 -7.76
CA LEU A 167 -18.76 15.92 -7.96
C LEU A 167 -17.37 15.26 -7.87
N CYS A 168 -17.19 14.31 -6.96
CA CYS A 168 -15.95 13.55 -6.83
C CYS A 168 -15.69 12.67 -8.07
N LEU A 169 -16.71 11.95 -8.54
CA LEU A 169 -16.63 11.12 -9.76
C LEU A 169 -16.37 11.94 -11.02
N GLU A 170 -16.86 13.18 -11.10
CA GLU A 170 -16.56 14.09 -12.21
C GLU A 170 -15.10 14.55 -12.21
N LYS A 171 -14.52 14.81 -11.03
CA LYS A 171 -13.09 15.15 -10.92
C LYS A 171 -12.18 14.00 -11.32
N TRP A 172 -12.55 12.77 -10.99
CA TRP A 172 -11.80 11.56 -11.37
C TRP A 172 -11.82 11.26 -12.88
N ARG A 173 -12.53 12.05 -13.70
CA ARG A 173 -12.53 11.95 -15.16
C ARG A 173 -11.54 12.91 -15.84
N GLY A 174 -10.78 13.70 -15.08
CA GLY A 174 -9.80 14.67 -15.59
C GLY A 174 -8.46 14.03 -16.01
N ASP A 175 -7.65 14.79 -16.76
CA ASP A 175 -6.33 14.39 -17.32
C ASP A 175 -5.31 14.08 -16.20
N ASP A 176 -5.18 12.81 -15.86
CA ASP A 176 -4.15 12.31 -14.94
C ASP A 176 -2.89 11.87 -15.68
N GLN A 177 -1.74 12.14 -15.07
CA GLN A 177 -0.48 11.48 -15.43
C GLN A 177 -0.63 9.94 -15.35
N PRO A 178 0.12 9.16 -16.15
CA PRO A 178 -0.03 7.70 -16.16
C PRO A 178 0.14 7.06 -14.76
N ASP A 179 -0.84 6.25 -14.36
CA ASP A 179 -0.74 5.44 -13.15
C ASP A 179 -0.17 4.03 -13.38
N PHE A 180 1.13 3.87 -13.10
CA PHE A 180 1.81 2.58 -13.20
C PHE A 180 1.74 1.71 -11.94
N SER A 181 1.17 2.18 -10.83
CA SER A 181 1.08 1.43 -9.57
C SER A 181 0.32 0.10 -9.75
N PRO A 182 -0.85 0.06 -10.43
CA PRO A 182 -1.53 -1.20 -10.73
C PRO A 182 -0.65 -2.18 -11.50
N ALA A 183 0.09 -1.70 -12.50
CA ALA A 183 0.96 -2.56 -13.32
C ALA A 183 2.14 -3.12 -12.51
N VAL A 184 2.84 -2.26 -11.75
CA VAL A 184 3.95 -2.66 -10.87
C VAL A 184 3.48 -3.66 -9.81
N TYR A 185 2.39 -3.36 -9.11
CA TYR A 185 1.88 -4.27 -8.07
C TYR A 185 1.41 -5.60 -8.67
N ASN A 186 0.82 -5.60 -9.86
CA ASN A 186 0.47 -6.85 -10.54
C ASN A 186 1.70 -7.70 -10.88
N LEU A 187 2.81 -7.10 -11.30
CA LEU A 187 4.07 -7.82 -11.51
C LEU A 187 4.59 -8.42 -10.20
N ILE A 188 4.65 -7.62 -9.12
CA ILE A 188 5.07 -8.07 -7.79
C ILE A 188 4.19 -9.22 -7.30
N PHE A 189 2.86 -9.08 -7.40
CA PHE A 189 1.92 -10.08 -6.93
C PHE A 189 1.98 -11.36 -7.74
N SER A 190 2.15 -11.24 -9.07
CA SER A 190 2.29 -12.40 -9.95
C SER A 190 3.57 -13.16 -9.62
N LEU A 191 4.69 -12.45 -9.46
CA LEU A 191 5.96 -13.06 -9.07
C LEU A 191 5.87 -13.72 -7.68
N ALA A 192 5.36 -12.99 -6.69
CA ALA A 192 5.15 -13.48 -5.33
C ALA A 192 4.33 -14.77 -5.33
N ARG A 193 3.19 -14.78 -6.04
CA ARG A 193 2.32 -15.95 -6.18
C ARG A 193 3.04 -17.12 -6.87
N CYS A 194 3.75 -16.87 -7.97
CA CYS A 194 4.51 -17.91 -8.69
C CYS A 194 5.55 -18.58 -7.80
N LEU A 195 6.18 -17.81 -6.90
CA LEU A 195 7.20 -18.30 -5.97
C LEU A 195 6.64 -18.79 -4.62
N GLY A 196 5.34 -18.64 -4.38
CA GLY A 196 4.65 -19.10 -3.18
C GLY A 196 4.78 -18.15 -1.98
N PHE A 197 5.08 -16.87 -2.20
CA PHE A 197 4.95 -15.81 -1.19
C PHE A 197 3.48 -15.36 -1.07
N ARG A 198 3.07 -14.96 0.13
CA ARG A 198 1.71 -14.56 0.48
C ARG A 198 1.65 -13.15 1.01
N LEU A 199 1.05 -12.21 0.29
CA LEU A 199 0.96 -10.80 0.70
C LEU A 199 0.37 -10.59 2.10
N ASP A 200 -0.56 -11.47 2.47
CA ASP A 200 -1.33 -11.48 3.72
C ASP A 200 -0.70 -12.33 4.82
N SER A 201 0.59 -12.67 4.70
CA SER A 201 1.32 -13.45 5.71
C SER A 201 2.51 -12.67 6.25
N PRO A 202 2.73 -12.66 7.58
CA PRO A 202 3.94 -12.08 8.16
C PRO A 202 5.18 -12.97 7.94
N HIS A 203 5.04 -14.22 7.50
CA HIS A 203 6.13 -15.20 7.43
C HIS A 203 6.73 -15.36 6.02
N ASN A 204 6.80 -14.27 5.26
CA ASN A 204 7.35 -14.31 3.90
C ASN A 204 8.88 -14.25 3.86
N GLY A 205 9.50 -13.58 4.82
CA GLY A 205 10.92 -13.23 4.82
C GLY A 205 11.69 -13.75 6.04
N THR A 206 12.85 -13.15 6.26
CA THR A 206 13.69 -13.38 7.45
C THR A 206 13.15 -12.69 8.71
N GLU A 207 12.23 -11.75 8.54
CA GLU A 207 11.56 -11.01 9.62
C GLU A 207 10.03 -11.13 9.51
N PRO A 208 9.29 -11.10 10.64
CA PRO A 208 7.84 -11.15 10.65
C PRO A 208 7.24 -9.81 10.14
N LYS A 209 7.02 -9.70 8.82
CA LYS A 209 6.42 -8.52 8.17
C LYS A 209 5.52 -8.91 7.01
N TYR A 210 4.38 -8.22 6.87
CA TYR A 210 3.51 -8.36 5.71
C TYR A 210 4.18 -7.78 4.48
N LEU A 211 4.21 -8.52 3.37
CA LEU A 211 4.76 -7.99 2.12
C LEU A 211 3.94 -6.79 1.60
N ALA A 212 2.64 -6.72 1.94
CA ALA A 212 1.78 -5.57 1.65
C ALA A 212 2.28 -4.26 2.31
N ASP A 213 2.86 -4.35 3.51
CA ASP A 213 3.48 -3.21 4.23
C ASP A 213 4.84 -2.79 3.68
N SER A 214 5.40 -3.61 2.80
CA SER A 214 6.67 -3.32 2.15
C SER A 214 6.47 -2.84 0.72
N LEU A 215 5.26 -2.83 0.15
CA LEU A 215 5.08 -2.49 -1.27
C LEU A 215 5.70 -1.14 -1.61
N PRO A 216 6.43 -1.02 -2.73
CA PRO A 216 7.17 0.18 -3.02
C PRO A 216 6.22 1.33 -3.37
N GLU A 217 6.59 2.54 -3.02
CA GLU A 217 5.99 3.73 -3.60
C GLU A 217 6.23 3.70 -5.13
N VAL A 218 5.25 4.10 -5.96
CA VAL A 218 5.41 4.12 -7.42
C VAL A 218 5.26 5.55 -7.93
N VAL A 219 6.35 6.12 -8.43
CA VAL A 219 6.43 7.51 -8.84
C VAL A 219 6.66 7.60 -10.34
N TYR A 220 5.80 8.34 -11.03
CA TYR A 220 6.04 8.74 -12.41
C TYR A 220 6.80 10.07 -12.40
N VAL A 221 7.93 10.15 -13.10
CA VAL A 221 8.76 11.36 -13.17
C VAL A 221 8.97 11.79 -14.61
N SER A 222 8.96 13.10 -14.85
CA SER A 222 9.43 13.70 -16.09
C SER A 222 10.96 13.78 -16.11
N GLU A 223 11.59 14.03 -17.28
CA GLU A 223 13.06 14.05 -17.40
C GLU A 223 13.75 15.09 -16.50
N SER A 224 13.08 16.20 -16.16
CA SER A 224 13.63 17.24 -15.27
C SER A 224 13.60 16.86 -13.79
N ASP A 225 12.65 16.01 -13.38
CA ASP A 225 12.31 15.82 -11.96
C ASP A 225 13.01 14.59 -11.35
N ALA A 226 13.60 13.72 -12.18
CA ALA A 226 14.29 12.51 -11.73
C ALA A 226 15.59 12.78 -10.93
N GLN A 227 16.10 14.01 -10.94
CA GLN A 227 17.40 14.36 -10.36
C GLN A 227 17.44 14.28 -8.82
N GLY A 228 16.29 14.45 -8.14
CA GLY A 228 16.18 14.43 -6.68
C GLY A 228 16.02 13.03 -6.06
N HIS A 229 15.61 12.03 -6.85
CA HIS A 229 15.27 10.69 -6.34
C HIS A 229 16.35 9.62 -6.54
N LEU A 230 17.37 9.89 -7.38
CA LEU A 230 18.30 8.86 -7.87
C LEU A 230 19.76 9.24 -7.60
N HIS A 231 20.57 8.27 -7.18
CA HIS A 231 22.04 8.36 -7.20
C HIS A 231 22.61 8.06 -8.58
N GLU A 232 23.89 8.42 -8.81
CA GLU A 232 24.56 8.34 -10.12
C GLU A 232 24.46 6.97 -10.82
N LYS A 233 24.55 5.85 -10.07
CA LYS A 233 24.37 4.49 -10.62
C LYS A 233 22.92 4.17 -10.98
N GLU A 234 21.96 4.68 -10.20
CA GLU A 234 20.53 4.51 -10.45
C GLU A 234 20.09 5.39 -11.64
N LYS A 235 20.69 6.58 -11.79
CA LYS A 235 20.50 7.47 -12.95
C LYS A 235 20.90 6.79 -14.26
N ALA A 236 22.08 6.17 -14.32
CA ALA A 236 22.54 5.47 -15.53
C ALA A 236 21.58 4.33 -15.96
N ALA A 237 21.08 3.55 -15.00
CA ALA A 237 20.10 2.49 -15.28
C ALA A 237 18.74 3.09 -15.70
N PHE A 238 18.29 4.14 -15.02
CA PHE A 238 17.03 4.82 -15.31
C PHE A 238 17.00 5.48 -16.69
N GLU A 239 18.10 6.14 -17.09
CA GLU A 239 18.26 6.78 -18.39
C GLU A 239 18.11 5.78 -19.55
N HIS A 240 18.66 4.58 -19.40
CA HIS A 240 18.59 3.53 -20.42
C HIS A 240 17.30 2.70 -20.40
N LEU A 241 16.79 2.37 -19.21
CA LEU A 241 15.74 1.35 -19.04
C LEU A 241 14.35 1.94 -18.77
N GLY A 242 14.25 3.22 -18.44
CA GLY A 242 12.99 3.94 -18.26
C GLY A 242 12.29 3.70 -16.92
N CYS A 243 12.71 2.70 -16.13
CA CYS A 243 12.26 2.49 -14.77
C CYS A 243 13.36 1.86 -13.90
N VAL A 244 13.30 2.11 -12.59
CA VAL A 244 14.24 1.53 -11.61
C VAL A 244 13.57 1.39 -10.24
N TYR A 245 13.85 0.29 -9.54
CA TYR A 245 13.53 0.18 -8.12
C TYR A 245 14.72 0.65 -7.28
N VAL A 246 14.45 1.54 -6.32
CA VAL A 246 15.42 2.16 -5.41
C VAL A 246 15.23 1.58 -4.01
N PRO A 247 16.09 0.65 -3.56
CA PRO A 247 15.89 -0.04 -2.28
C PRO A 247 15.99 0.87 -1.05
N ARG A 248 16.77 1.95 -1.10
CA ARG A 248 16.99 2.82 0.08
C ARG A 248 15.72 3.55 0.51
N THR A 249 14.89 3.96 -0.45
CA THR A 249 13.66 4.73 -0.24
C THR A 249 12.41 3.89 -0.43
N ASN A 250 12.56 2.61 -0.80
CA ASN A 250 11.46 1.76 -1.22
C ASN A 250 10.62 2.36 -2.36
N THR A 251 11.26 2.99 -3.34
CA THR A 251 10.58 3.72 -4.41
C THR A 251 10.83 3.08 -5.77
N PHE A 252 9.78 2.96 -6.57
CA PHE A 252 9.80 2.49 -7.94
C PHE A 252 9.59 3.71 -8.85
N VAL A 253 10.67 4.18 -9.47
CA VAL A 253 10.67 5.40 -10.28
C VAL A 253 10.50 5.03 -11.75
N ILE A 254 9.56 5.68 -12.45
CA ILE A 254 9.17 5.34 -13.82
C ILE A 254 9.08 6.61 -14.67
N ARG A 255 9.79 6.62 -15.80
CA ARG A 255 9.59 7.55 -16.92
C ARG A 255 8.92 6.84 -18.10
N GLU A 256 9.36 5.63 -18.39
CA GLU A 256 8.86 4.80 -19.49
C GLU A 256 8.63 3.38 -18.97
N PHE A 257 7.41 2.87 -19.13
CA PHE A 257 7.06 1.54 -18.62
C PHE A 257 7.36 0.45 -19.64
N LYS A 258 8.47 -0.26 -19.44
CA LYS A 258 8.84 -1.45 -20.20
C LYS A 258 8.61 -2.70 -19.37
N MET A 259 7.65 -3.53 -19.79
CA MET A 259 7.16 -4.67 -18.99
C MET A 259 8.27 -5.60 -18.49
N ALA A 260 9.21 -5.99 -19.36
CA ALA A 260 10.29 -6.89 -19.00
C ALA A 260 11.23 -6.28 -17.94
N HIS A 261 11.60 -5.01 -18.08
CA HIS A 261 12.44 -4.32 -17.09
C HIS A 261 11.70 -4.14 -15.76
N ALA A 262 10.45 -3.68 -15.80
CA ALA A 262 9.63 -3.54 -14.61
C ALA A 262 9.48 -4.89 -13.87
N ALA A 263 9.40 -6.00 -14.60
CA ALA A 263 9.37 -7.34 -14.00
C ALA A 263 10.69 -7.71 -13.29
N GLY A 264 11.83 -7.29 -13.84
CA GLY A 264 13.14 -7.44 -13.19
C GLY A 264 13.28 -6.57 -11.95
N GLU A 265 12.86 -5.31 -12.01
CA GLU A 265 12.81 -4.42 -10.84
C GLU A 265 11.87 -4.95 -9.75
N ALA A 266 10.71 -5.52 -10.13
CA ALA A 266 9.79 -6.18 -9.19
C ALA A 266 10.44 -7.37 -8.46
N ALA A 267 11.35 -8.09 -9.12
CA ALA A 267 12.13 -9.15 -8.49
C ALA A 267 13.19 -8.59 -7.53
N ARG A 268 13.85 -7.47 -7.87
CA ARG A 268 14.74 -6.77 -6.92
C ARG A 268 13.98 -6.30 -5.69
N PHE A 269 12.81 -5.69 -5.89
CA PHE A 269 11.90 -5.33 -4.80
C PHE A 269 11.63 -6.54 -3.90
N LEU A 270 11.17 -7.65 -4.48
CA LEU A 270 10.79 -8.83 -3.70
C LEU A 270 11.98 -9.40 -2.90
N HIS A 271 13.19 -9.39 -3.47
CA HIS A 271 14.40 -9.80 -2.76
C HIS A 271 14.68 -8.92 -1.53
N HIS A 272 14.66 -7.59 -1.70
CA HIS A 272 14.90 -6.66 -0.60
C HIS A 272 13.78 -6.69 0.45
N ALA A 273 12.52 -6.78 0.02
CA ALA A 273 11.38 -6.86 0.92
C ALA A 273 11.40 -8.13 1.80
N CYS A 274 12.01 -9.23 1.32
CA CYS A 274 12.14 -10.46 2.07
C CYS A 274 13.36 -10.51 3.02
N LYS A 275 14.44 -9.78 2.71
CA LYS A 275 15.68 -9.74 3.50
C LYS A 275 15.67 -8.63 4.58
N GLY A 276 14.87 -7.59 4.37
CA GLY A 276 14.99 -6.32 5.08
C GLY A 276 15.69 -5.27 4.19
N MET A 277 15.22 -4.03 4.30
CA MET A 277 15.64 -2.94 3.41
C MET A 277 17.04 -2.45 3.78
N PRO A 278 17.99 -2.42 2.83
CA PRO A 278 19.38 -2.11 3.16
C PRO A 278 19.60 -0.63 3.45
N HIS A 279 20.42 -0.31 4.46
CA HIS A 279 20.87 1.07 4.74
C HIS A 279 21.90 1.60 3.73
N SER A 280 22.64 0.71 3.06
CA SER A 280 23.57 1.05 1.96
C SER A 280 23.42 0.06 0.81
N TYR A 281 23.41 0.56 -0.42
CA TYR A 281 23.12 -0.25 -1.61
C TYR A 281 24.36 -0.39 -2.51
N ALA A 282 24.77 -1.63 -2.73
CA ALA A 282 25.70 -2.02 -3.78
C ALA A 282 25.09 -3.20 -4.54
N PRO A 283 24.83 -3.08 -5.86
CA PRO A 283 24.19 -4.15 -6.62
C PRO A 283 25.01 -5.44 -6.55
N SER A 284 24.39 -6.54 -6.11
CA SER A 284 25.06 -7.84 -6.07
C SER A 284 24.83 -8.62 -7.37
N LYS A 285 25.75 -9.55 -7.70
CA LYS A 285 25.54 -10.49 -8.83
C LYS A 285 24.25 -11.30 -8.67
N LEU A 286 23.90 -11.65 -7.43
CA LEU A 286 22.67 -12.36 -7.11
C LEU A 286 21.44 -11.51 -7.47
N GLU A 287 21.42 -10.23 -7.12
CA GLU A 287 20.32 -9.31 -7.47
C GLU A 287 20.14 -9.18 -8.99
N GLY A 288 21.23 -9.10 -9.75
CA GLY A 288 21.19 -9.12 -11.22
C GLY A 288 20.57 -10.41 -11.77
N ALA A 289 21.01 -11.56 -11.24
CA ALA A 289 20.48 -12.87 -11.63
C ALA A 289 18.99 -13.05 -11.27
N LEU A 290 18.56 -12.59 -10.09
CA LEU A 290 17.16 -12.63 -9.66
C LEU A 290 16.29 -11.69 -10.49
N ALA A 291 16.78 -10.50 -10.84
CA ALA A 291 16.10 -9.57 -11.73
C ALA A 291 15.87 -10.18 -13.11
N HIS A 292 16.91 -10.77 -13.70
CA HIS A 292 16.79 -11.47 -14.99
C HIS A 292 15.83 -12.66 -14.89
N PHE A 293 15.94 -13.49 -13.86
CA PHE A 293 15.03 -14.61 -13.64
C PHE A 293 13.56 -14.15 -13.54
N GLY A 294 13.27 -13.12 -12.74
CA GLY A 294 11.92 -12.59 -12.56
C GLY A 294 11.34 -12.00 -13.85
N SER A 295 12.17 -11.29 -14.62
CA SER A 295 11.84 -10.84 -15.96
C SER A 295 11.45 -12.00 -16.87
N ARG A 296 12.29 -13.05 -16.97
CA ARG A 296 12.00 -14.24 -17.81
C ARG A 296 10.74 -14.98 -17.38
N LEU A 297 10.52 -15.10 -16.07
CA LEU A 297 9.38 -15.82 -15.52
C LEU A 297 8.05 -15.13 -15.84
N LEU A 298 8.01 -13.80 -15.81
CA LEU A 298 6.80 -13.02 -16.10
C LEU A 298 6.67 -12.64 -17.59
N CYS A 299 7.79 -12.50 -18.30
CA CYS A 299 7.90 -12.03 -19.68
C CYS A 299 8.83 -12.96 -20.50
N PRO A 300 8.40 -14.19 -20.83
CA PRO A 300 9.28 -15.19 -21.46
C PRO A 300 9.70 -14.85 -22.90
N GLY A 301 9.02 -13.90 -23.57
CA GLY A 301 9.20 -13.58 -24.98
C GLY A 301 9.99 -12.32 -25.33
N ASN A 302 10.35 -11.45 -24.38
CA ASN A 302 10.98 -10.15 -24.71
C ASN A 302 12.01 -9.74 -23.65
N LEU A 303 13.28 -9.65 -24.05
CA LEU A 303 14.42 -9.23 -23.19
C LEU A 303 15.17 -8.02 -23.74
N GLU A 304 14.61 -7.31 -24.72
CA GLU A 304 15.28 -6.15 -25.32
C GLU A 304 15.77 -5.19 -24.23
N GLY A 305 17.08 -4.89 -24.25
CA GLY A 305 17.74 -3.97 -23.32
C GLY A 305 18.13 -4.53 -21.95
N GLN A 306 17.90 -5.81 -21.63
CA GLN A 306 18.38 -6.38 -20.36
C GLN A 306 19.86 -6.75 -20.47
N GLY A 307 20.68 -6.26 -19.54
CA GLY A 307 22.08 -6.64 -19.44
C GLY A 307 22.26 -8.16 -19.36
N ASP A 308 23.36 -8.66 -19.89
CA ASP A 308 23.63 -10.09 -19.95
C ASP A 308 23.86 -10.66 -18.53
N HIS A 309 22.87 -11.39 -18.03
CA HIS A 309 22.92 -12.10 -16.74
C HIS A 309 22.80 -13.60 -16.99
N PRO A 310 23.90 -14.25 -17.44
CA PRO A 310 23.89 -15.68 -17.78
C PRO A 310 23.51 -16.57 -16.60
N GLU A 311 23.80 -16.14 -15.37
CA GLU A 311 23.38 -16.83 -14.15
C GLU A 311 21.85 -16.83 -13.99
N GLY A 312 21.20 -15.70 -14.28
CA GLY A 312 19.73 -15.59 -14.22
C GLY A 312 19.04 -16.44 -15.28
N GLU A 313 19.56 -16.47 -16.51
CA GLU A 313 19.05 -17.32 -17.58
C GLU A 313 19.23 -18.81 -17.26
N SER A 314 20.37 -19.18 -16.68
CA SER A 314 20.65 -20.55 -16.24
C SER A 314 19.63 -21.02 -15.19
N VAL A 315 19.35 -20.19 -14.18
CA VAL A 315 18.33 -20.48 -13.15
C VAL A 315 16.94 -20.61 -13.77
N TYR A 316 16.58 -19.73 -14.71
CA TYR A 316 15.29 -19.78 -15.41
C TYR A 316 15.10 -21.08 -16.19
N ARG A 317 16.10 -21.48 -17.00
CA ARG A 317 16.05 -22.75 -17.75
C ARG A 317 16.00 -23.96 -16.83
N ALA A 318 16.83 -23.98 -15.79
CA ALA A 318 16.83 -25.07 -14.82
C ALA A 318 15.49 -25.17 -14.06
N TYR A 319 14.81 -24.04 -13.81
CA TYR A 319 13.46 -24.02 -13.24
C TYR A 319 12.41 -24.62 -14.20
N LEU A 320 12.43 -24.23 -15.48
CA LEU A 320 11.52 -24.79 -16.50
C LEU A 320 11.71 -26.29 -16.70
N GLU A 321 12.96 -26.76 -16.67
CA GLU A 321 13.32 -28.17 -16.80
C GLU A 321 13.07 -28.98 -15.51
N GLY A 322 12.58 -28.35 -14.43
CA GLY A 322 12.32 -29.01 -13.15
C GLY A 322 13.57 -29.36 -12.34
N ARG A 323 14.77 -28.97 -12.82
CA ARG A 323 16.05 -29.17 -12.12
C ARG A 323 16.18 -28.29 -10.87
N VAL A 324 15.55 -27.11 -10.89
CA VAL A 324 15.45 -26.22 -9.72
C VAL A 324 13.98 -26.09 -9.32
N THR A 325 13.68 -26.43 -8.06
CA THR A 325 12.31 -26.35 -7.55
C THR A 325 11.90 -24.91 -7.21
N ARG A 326 10.59 -24.64 -7.20
CA ARG A 326 10.04 -23.37 -6.69
C ARG A 326 10.57 -23.01 -5.29
N ALA A 327 10.69 -24.00 -4.40
CA ALA A 327 11.20 -23.79 -3.05
C ALA A 327 12.69 -23.41 -3.04
N ALA A 328 13.49 -23.96 -3.97
CA ALA A 328 14.89 -23.59 -4.13
C ALA A 328 15.02 -22.14 -4.64
N VAL A 329 14.26 -21.74 -5.65
CA VAL A 329 14.23 -20.34 -6.11
C VAL A 329 13.78 -19.41 -4.99
N ARG A 330 12.70 -19.75 -4.27
CA ARG A 330 12.22 -18.97 -3.13
C ARG A 330 13.32 -18.72 -2.11
N ARG A 331 14.15 -19.73 -1.78
CA ARG A 331 15.29 -19.58 -0.87
C ARG A 331 16.36 -18.62 -1.39
N MET A 332 16.54 -18.49 -2.71
CA MET A 332 17.48 -17.51 -3.27
C MET A 332 17.03 -16.07 -2.99
N PHE A 333 15.72 -15.80 -3.02
CA PHE A 333 15.17 -14.49 -2.63
C PHE A 333 15.36 -14.18 -1.13
N LEU A 334 15.60 -15.21 -0.30
CA LEU A 334 15.86 -15.09 1.13
C LEU A 334 17.36 -15.08 1.47
N ALA A 335 18.25 -15.30 0.50
CA ALA A 335 19.67 -15.46 0.76
C ALA A 335 20.35 -14.12 1.10
N LEU A 336 21.33 -14.16 2.00
CA LEU A 336 22.21 -13.02 2.27
C LEU A 336 23.25 -12.93 1.15
N SER A 337 23.28 -11.79 0.47
CA SER A 337 24.25 -11.39 -0.56
C SER A 337 25.68 -11.30 -0.04
#